data_AF-A0A536S507-F1
#
_entry.id   AF-A0A536S507-F1
#
_cell.length_a   1.000
_cell.length_b   1.000
_cell.length_c   1.000
_cell.angle_alpha   90.00
_cell.angle_beta   90.00
_cell.angle_gamma   90.00
#
_symmetry.space_group_name_H-M   'P 1'
#
loop_
_entity.id
_entity.type
_entity.pdbx_description
1 polymer ?
#
loop_
_entity_poly.entity_id
_entity_poly.type
_entity_poly.pdbx_seq_one_letter_code
_entity_poly.pdbx_strand_id
1 'polypeptide(L)'
;MRFVLRKRRVSRRVDTCVWRKRSVIPATLPEAVCRVGQRNRQVTNLYVWLRFLHLFGLAVFLFAHGVTGGASLALRAPVSVASRRLLRLSQRAGIVANAGLLVVIITGVWMAFAGQWWGRGWLWVSIVILVAILAAMGFIARPYYMARDATQQPDDVLAERLHHTRPLAAIWIGVLGLAALIFLMVFKPF
;
A
#
# COMPACT_ATOMS: atom_id res chain seq x y z
N MET A 1 -8.03 59.81 -45.53
CA MET A 1 -7.42 58.47 -45.73
C MET A 1 -6.17 58.32 -44.86
N ARG A 2 -6.19 57.42 -43.86
CA ARG A 2 -5.02 56.63 -43.38
C ARG A 2 -5.52 55.63 -42.33
N PHE A 3 -5.67 54.37 -42.76
CA PHE A 3 -5.97 53.22 -41.91
C PHE A 3 -4.65 52.72 -41.30
N VAL A 4 -4.57 52.64 -39.97
CA VAL A 4 -3.44 51.99 -39.28
C VAL A 4 -3.94 50.68 -38.66
N LEU A 5 -3.62 49.58 -39.32
CA LEU A 5 -3.86 48.21 -38.87
C LEU A 5 -2.91 47.85 -37.73
N ARG A 6 -3.41 47.82 -36.48
CA ARG A 6 -2.64 47.34 -35.32
C ARG A 6 -2.86 45.83 -35.13
N LYS A 7 -1.89 45.05 -35.61
CA LYS A 7 -1.77 43.58 -35.48
C LYS A 7 -1.83 43.15 -34.00
N ARG A 8 -2.93 42.54 -33.55
CA ARG A 8 -3.01 41.91 -32.21
C ARG A 8 -2.18 40.62 -32.22
N ARG A 9 -1.05 40.63 -31.52
CA ARG A 9 -0.28 39.42 -31.21
C ARG A 9 -0.93 38.75 -30.00
N VAL A 10 -1.60 37.63 -30.19
CA VAL A 10 -2.13 36.78 -29.11
C VAL A 10 -0.93 36.12 -28.42
N SER A 11 -0.49 36.71 -27.31
CA SER A 11 0.45 36.10 -26.38
C SER A 11 -0.35 35.28 -25.38
N ARG A 12 -0.30 33.95 -25.51
CA ARG A 12 -0.66 33.02 -24.43
C ARG A 12 0.25 33.31 -23.25
N ARG A 13 -0.25 34.03 -22.26
CA ARG A 13 0.42 34.23 -20.98
C ARG A 13 -0.36 33.41 -19.97
N VAL A 14 0.28 32.34 -19.51
CA VAL A 14 -0.14 31.49 -18.39
C VAL A 14 -0.49 32.43 -17.23
N ASP A 15 -1.72 32.31 -16.73
CA ASP A 15 -2.29 33.14 -15.68
C ASP A 15 -1.47 33.01 -14.39
N THR A 16 -0.50 33.91 -14.24
CA THR A 16 0.09 34.20 -12.95
C THR A 16 -0.91 35.01 -12.13
N CYS A 17 -0.99 34.65 -10.85
CA CYS A 17 -1.78 35.25 -9.80
C CYS A 17 -1.69 36.80 -9.82
N VAL A 18 -2.62 37.48 -10.50
CA VAL A 18 -2.78 38.94 -10.43
C VAL A 18 -3.93 39.21 -9.47
N TRP A 19 -3.60 39.40 -8.20
CA TRP A 19 -4.51 40.03 -7.24
C TRP A 19 -4.76 41.47 -7.70
N ARG A 20 -6.02 41.70 -8.10
CA ARG A 20 -6.61 42.98 -8.46
C ARG A 20 -6.32 44.01 -7.35
N LYS A 21 -5.55 45.03 -7.71
CA LYS A 21 -5.14 46.16 -6.87
C LYS A 21 -6.36 47.02 -6.49
N ARG A 22 -6.83 46.93 -5.24
CA ARG A 22 -7.49 48.04 -4.52
C ARG A 22 -7.33 47.83 -3.01
N SER A 23 -7.14 48.95 -2.32
CA SER A 23 -6.86 49.17 -0.90
C SER A 23 -5.53 48.66 -0.34
N VAL A 24 -4.59 49.61 -0.23
CA VAL A 24 -3.58 49.84 0.82
C VAL A 24 -3.40 48.69 1.84
N ILE A 25 -2.34 47.89 1.67
CA ILE A 25 -1.83 46.95 2.68
C ILE A 25 -0.37 47.36 2.97
N PRO A 26 0.04 47.50 4.24
CA PRO A 26 1.42 47.87 4.60
C PRO A 26 2.42 46.80 4.15
N ALA A 27 3.57 47.25 3.63
CA ALA A 27 4.55 46.49 2.87
C ALA A 27 5.45 45.53 3.69
N THR A 28 5.01 44.99 4.83
CA THR A 28 5.87 44.25 5.76
C THR A 28 5.53 42.78 5.99
N LEU A 29 4.65 42.15 5.17
CA LEU A 29 4.39 40.69 5.29
C LEU A 29 4.39 39.89 3.96
N PRO A 30 5.50 39.76 3.18
CA PRO A 30 5.47 38.90 1.98
C PRO A 30 6.18 37.55 2.14
N GLU A 31 7.23 37.43 2.96
CA GLU A 31 8.06 36.21 2.93
C GLU A 31 7.46 35.05 3.73
N ALA A 32 6.97 35.31 4.95
CA ALA A 32 6.45 34.27 5.82
C ALA A 32 5.21 33.59 5.23
N VAL A 33 4.30 34.36 4.62
CA VAL A 33 3.06 33.84 4.04
C VAL A 33 3.33 33.01 2.77
N CYS A 34 4.24 33.46 1.90
CA CYS A 34 4.68 32.68 0.73
C CYS A 34 5.37 31.37 1.14
N ARG A 35 6.21 31.41 2.17
CA ARG A 35 6.90 30.22 2.70
C ARG A 35 5.92 29.22 3.32
N VAL A 36 4.91 29.70 4.06
CA VAL A 36 3.82 28.85 4.58
C VAL A 36 3.00 28.23 3.44
N GLY A 37 2.66 29.00 2.40
CA GLY A 37 1.92 28.51 1.24
C GLY A 37 2.67 27.43 0.45
N GLN A 38 3.98 27.58 0.26
CA GLN A 38 4.81 26.55 -0.39
C GLN A 38 4.96 25.29 0.48
N ARG A 39 5.16 25.45 1.80
CA ARG A 39 5.23 24.35 2.75
C ARG A 39 3.92 23.54 2.78
N ASN A 40 2.76 24.22 2.81
CA ASN A 40 1.46 23.56 2.79
C ASN A 40 1.20 22.78 1.48
N ARG A 41 1.66 23.31 0.34
CA ARG A 41 1.61 22.61 -0.95
C ARG A 41 2.51 21.38 -0.98
N GLN A 42 3.70 21.45 -0.40
CA GLN A 42 4.58 20.29 -0.32
C GLN A 42 4.02 19.19 0.58
N VAL A 43 3.44 19.55 1.74
CA VAL A 43 2.83 18.57 2.66
C VAL A 43 1.62 17.89 2.01
N THR A 44 0.77 18.64 1.30
CA THR A 44 -0.35 18.03 0.55
C THR A 44 0.14 17.16 -0.60
N ASN A 45 1.18 17.57 -1.34
CA ASN A 45 1.77 16.75 -2.41
C ASN A 45 2.38 15.45 -1.86
N LEU A 46 3.21 15.54 -0.81
CA LEU A 46 3.81 14.38 -0.15
C LEU A 46 2.74 13.43 0.39
N TYR A 47 1.71 13.96 1.05
CA TYR A 47 0.62 13.15 1.58
C TYR A 47 -0.14 12.40 0.48
N VAL A 48 -0.37 13.03 -0.68
CA VAL A 48 -0.97 12.37 -1.85
C VAL A 48 -0.07 11.24 -2.36
N TRP A 49 1.25 11.47 -2.45
CA TRP A 49 2.21 10.43 -2.84
C TRP A 49 2.28 9.28 -1.85
N LEU A 50 2.28 9.57 -0.55
CA LEU A 50 2.26 8.55 0.51
C LEU A 50 0.99 7.70 0.41
N ARG A 51 -0.17 8.33 0.19
CA ARG A 51 -1.43 7.61 0.00
C ARG A 51 -1.40 6.74 -1.25
N PHE A 52 -0.84 7.24 -2.35
CA PHE A 52 -0.65 6.45 -3.56
C PHE A 52 0.25 5.23 -3.29
N LEU A 53 1.43 5.42 -2.68
CA LEU A 53 2.36 4.34 -2.35
C LEU A 53 1.75 3.33 -1.38
N HIS A 54 0.92 3.79 -0.44
CA HIS A 54 0.21 2.92 0.49
C HIS A 54 -0.78 2.00 -0.24
N LEU A 55 -1.63 2.56 -1.12
CA LEU A 55 -2.58 1.78 -1.89
C LEU A 55 -1.89 0.87 -2.93
N PHE A 56 -0.83 1.37 -3.56
CA PHE A 56 -0.03 0.60 -4.49
C PHE A 56 0.69 -0.56 -3.78
N GLY A 57 1.31 -0.29 -2.64
CA GLY A 57 1.93 -1.31 -1.78
C GLY A 57 0.92 -2.36 -1.34
N LEU A 58 -0.31 -1.95 -0.98
CA LEU A 58 -1.39 -2.86 -0.64
C LEU A 58 -1.78 -3.73 -1.85
N ALA A 59 -1.91 -3.15 -3.03
CA ALA A 59 -2.22 -3.90 -4.25
C ALA A 59 -1.12 -4.91 -4.59
N VAL A 60 0.16 -4.51 -4.53
CA VAL A 60 1.32 -5.39 -4.75
C VAL A 60 1.35 -6.51 -3.72
N PHE A 61 1.14 -6.19 -2.45
CA PHE A 61 1.06 -7.16 -1.36
C PHE A 61 -0.05 -8.18 -1.63
N LEU A 62 -1.29 -7.73 -1.85
CA LEU A 62 -2.43 -8.63 -2.05
C LEU A 62 -2.27 -9.49 -3.29
N PHE A 63 -1.76 -8.93 -4.38
CA PHE A 63 -1.50 -9.68 -5.60
C PHE A 63 -0.44 -10.78 -5.38
N ALA A 64 0.73 -10.43 -4.86
CA ALA A 64 1.82 -11.37 -4.66
C ALA A 64 1.51 -12.40 -3.54
N HIS A 65 0.82 -11.97 -2.49
CA HIS A 65 0.30 -12.85 -1.43
C HIS A 65 -0.77 -13.79 -1.99
N GLY A 66 -1.64 -13.30 -2.87
CA GLY A 66 -2.62 -14.09 -3.60
C GLY A 66 -1.98 -15.18 -4.47
N VAL A 67 -0.88 -14.88 -5.18
CA VAL A 67 -0.10 -15.89 -5.93
C VAL A 67 0.44 -16.99 -4.99
N THR A 68 0.96 -16.60 -3.83
CA THR A 68 1.40 -17.55 -2.80
C THR A 68 0.25 -18.44 -2.29
N GLY A 69 -0.89 -17.84 -1.95
CA GLY A 69 -2.07 -18.56 -1.47
C GLY A 69 -2.67 -19.47 -2.53
N GLY A 70 -2.73 -19.00 -3.78
CA GLY A 70 -3.17 -19.78 -4.93
C GLY A 70 -2.26 -20.98 -5.21
N ALA A 71 -0.93 -20.80 -5.09
CA ALA A 71 0.01 -21.92 -5.18
C ALA A 71 -0.24 -22.95 -4.07
N SER A 72 -0.52 -22.51 -2.82
CA SER A 72 -0.89 -23.42 -1.72
C SER A 72 -2.17 -24.21 -1.99
N LEU A 73 -3.16 -23.61 -2.66
CA LEU A 73 -4.37 -24.31 -3.11
C LEU A 73 -4.09 -25.33 -4.21
N ALA A 74 -3.25 -24.97 -5.18
CA ALA A 74 -2.89 -25.84 -6.31
C ALA A 74 -2.03 -27.05 -5.90
N LEU A 75 -1.25 -26.91 -4.83
CA LEU A 75 -0.34 -27.95 -4.31
C LEU A 75 -1.03 -29.08 -3.52
N ARG A 76 -2.37 -29.19 -3.59
CA ARG A 76 -3.13 -30.31 -3.01
C ARG A 76 -3.13 -31.57 -3.87
N ALA A 77 -2.63 -31.48 -5.10
CA ALA A 77 -2.43 -32.62 -5.99
C ALA A 77 -1.13 -33.38 -5.66
N PRO A 78 -0.95 -34.62 -6.18
CA PRO A 78 0.29 -35.37 -6.01
C PRO A 78 1.53 -34.56 -6.41
N VAL A 79 2.64 -34.79 -5.72
CA VAL A 79 3.91 -34.10 -6.00
C VAL A 79 4.35 -34.40 -7.42
N SER A 80 4.69 -33.34 -8.16
CA SER A 80 5.16 -33.42 -9.54
C SER A 80 6.20 -32.34 -9.83
N VAL A 81 6.79 -32.37 -11.02
CA VAL A 81 7.70 -31.32 -11.51
C VAL A 81 7.00 -29.94 -11.50
N ALA A 82 5.70 -29.90 -11.77
CA ALA A 82 4.90 -28.67 -11.71
C ALA A 82 4.79 -28.13 -10.28
N SER A 83 4.62 -29.00 -9.29
CA SER A 83 4.57 -28.64 -7.86
C SER A 83 5.84 -27.93 -7.41
N ARG A 84 7.02 -28.42 -7.82
CA ARG A 84 8.31 -27.79 -7.50
C ARG A 84 8.46 -26.40 -8.15
N ARG A 85 7.98 -26.24 -9.39
CA ARG A 85 7.96 -24.92 -10.07
C ARG A 85 7.03 -23.95 -9.35
N LEU A 86 5.85 -24.40 -8.93
CA LEU A 86 4.89 -23.60 -8.17
C LEU A 86 5.46 -23.18 -6.81
N LEU A 87 6.16 -24.06 -6.09
CA LEU A 87 6.82 -23.73 -4.82
C LEU A 87 7.89 -22.65 -4.98
N ARG A 88 8.73 -22.75 -6.02
CA ARG A 88 9.74 -21.71 -6.33
C ARG A 88 9.11 -20.37 -6.70
N LEU A 89 8.05 -20.39 -7.51
CA LEU A 89 7.30 -19.19 -7.86
C LEU A 89 6.67 -18.56 -6.61
N SER A 90 6.06 -19.38 -5.76
CA SER A 90 5.45 -18.98 -4.49
C SER A 90 6.49 -18.36 -3.55
N GLN A 91 7.70 -18.91 -3.47
CA GLN A 91 8.79 -18.33 -2.67
C GLN A 91 9.17 -16.92 -3.16
N ARG A 92 9.34 -16.74 -4.48
CA ARG A 92 9.63 -15.42 -5.07
C ARG A 92 8.49 -14.43 -4.86
N ALA A 93 7.24 -14.88 -5.06
CA ALA A 93 6.06 -14.07 -4.80
C ALA A 93 5.97 -13.67 -3.31
N GLY A 94 6.37 -14.54 -2.39
CA GLY A 94 6.46 -14.22 -0.97
C GLY A 94 7.41 -13.05 -0.66
N ILE A 95 8.55 -12.98 -1.33
CA ILE A 95 9.50 -11.86 -1.18
C ILE A 95 8.86 -10.55 -1.65
N VAL A 96 8.20 -10.57 -2.81
CA VAL A 96 7.49 -9.40 -3.36
C VAL A 96 6.34 -8.97 -2.45
N ALA A 97 5.58 -9.92 -1.91
CA ALA A 97 4.52 -9.64 -0.94
C ALA A 97 5.07 -8.94 0.30
N ASN A 98 6.16 -9.46 0.88
CA ASN A 98 6.80 -8.85 2.05
C ASN A 98 7.30 -7.43 1.77
N ALA A 99 7.85 -7.18 0.58
CA ALA A 99 8.24 -5.83 0.16
C ALA A 99 7.02 -4.89 0.08
N GLY A 100 5.91 -5.34 -0.52
CA GLY A 100 4.65 -4.59 -0.56
C GLY A 100 4.11 -4.28 0.83
N LEU A 101 4.14 -5.27 1.74
CA LEU A 101 3.72 -5.10 3.13
C LEU A 101 4.58 -4.06 3.87
N LEU A 102 5.89 -4.07 3.68
CA LEU A 102 6.78 -3.06 4.27
C LEU A 102 6.43 -1.67 3.77
N VAL A 103 6.14 -1.50 2.47
CA VAL A 103 5.69 -0.22 1.91
C VAL A 103 4.40 0.24 2.57
N VAL A 104 3.41 -0.65 2.75
CA VAL A 104 2.13 -0.35 3.44
C VAL A 104 2.39 0.12 4.87
N ILE A 105 3.20 -0.61 5.63
CA ILE A 105 3.50 -0.28 7.03
C ILE A 105 4.20 1.09 7.13
N ILE A 106 5.28 1.30 6.37
CA ILE A 106 6.07 2.54 6.43
C ILE A 106 5.21 3.75 6.05
N THR A 107 4.47 3.65 4.94
CA THR A 107 3.60 4.75 4.48
C THR A 107 2.44 4.99 5.43
N GLY A 108 1.86 3.93 6.01
CA GLY A 108 0.78 4.03 7.00
C GLY A 108 1.23 4.75 8.28
N VAL A 109 2.38 4.36 8.81
CA VAL A 109 3.00 5.02 9.99
C VAL A 109 3.29 6.48 9.69
N TRP A 110 3.87 6.79 8.53
CA TRP A 110 4.15 8.18 8.15
C TRP A 110 2.89 9.02 8.04
N MET A 111 1.83 8.50 7.41
CA MET A 111 0.54 9.20 7.31
C MET A 111 -0.13 9.38 8.67
N ALA A 112 0.02 8.44 9.61
CA ALA A 112 -0.48 8.59 10.97
C ALA A 112 0.19 9.76 11.72
N PHE A 113 1.51 9.91 11.57
CA PHE A 113 2.23 11.09 12.08
C PHE A 113 1.81 12.37 11.38
N ALA A 114 1.75 12.38 10.05
CA ALA A 114 1.37 13.57 9.28
C ALA A 114 -0.08 14.02 9.59
N GLY A 115 -0.99 13.08 9.83
CA GLY A 115 -2.38 13.32 10.16
C GLY A 115 -2.67 13.57 11.64
N GLN A 116 -1.68 13.40 12.53
CA GLN A 116 -1.85 13.47 13.99
C GLN A 116 -2.94 12.50 14.51
N TRP A 117 -2.97 11.28 13.98
CA TRP A 117 -4.04 10.30 14.27
C TRP A 117 -3.75 9.36 15.44
N TRP A 118 -2.59 9.50 16.09
CA TRP A 118 -2.18 8.63 17.20
C TRP A 118 -3.10 8.66 18.42
N GLY A 119 -3.89 9.72 18.59
CA GLY A 119 -4.92 9.81 19.63
C GLY A 119 -6.26 9.17 19.27
N ARG A 120 -6.43 8.65 18.05
CA ARG A 120 -7.70 8.06 17.61
C ARG A 120 -7.72 6.56 17.81
N GLY A 121 -8.80 6.05 18.41
CA GLY A 121 -8.91 4.63 18.72
C GLY A 121 -8.91 3.76 17.46
N TRP A 122 -9.54 4.20 16.36
CA TRP A 122 -9.64 3.38 15.14
C TRP A 122 -8.26 3.00 14.58
N LEU A 123 -7.24 3.86 14.74
CA LEU A 123 -5.89 3.58 14.28
C LEU A 123 -5.27 2.44 15.09
N TRP A 124 -5.40 2.49 16.41
CA TRP A 124 -4.89 1.44 17.31
C TRP A 124 -5.57 0.10 17.05
N VAL A 125 -6.89 0.09 16.90
CA VAL A 125 -7.63 -1.15 16.58
C VAL A 125 -7.17 -1.70 15.22
N SER A 126 -6.92 -0.85 14.22
CA SER A 126 -6.39 -1.27 12.93
C SER A 126 -5.00 -1.92 13.05
N ILE A 127 -4.12 -1.34 13.87
CA ILE A 127 -2.78 -1.89 14.12
C ILE A 127 -2.89 -3.25 14.82
N VAL A 128 -3.70 -3.36 15.88
CA VAL A 128 -3.91 -4.62 16.61
C VAL A 128 -4.45 -5.71 15.69
N ILE A 129 -5.46 -5.39 14.87
CA ILE A 129 -6.02 -6.32 13.88
C ILE A 129 -4.95 -6.76 12.88
N LEU A 130 -4.18 -5.82 12.33
CA LEU A 130 -3.10 -6.14 11.38
C LEU A 130 -2.08 -7.10 12.00
N VAL A 131 -1.59 -6.81 13.21
CA VAL A 131 -0.63 -7.66 13.91
C VAL A 131 -1.23 -9.04 14.20
N ALA A 132 -2.48 -9.09 14.66
CA ALA A 132 -3.17 -10.36 14.93
C ALA A 132 -3.29 -11.22 13.67
N ILE A 133 -3.65 -10.63 12.53
CA ILE A 133 -3.74 -11.34 11.24
C ILE A 133 -2.36 -11.84 10.80
N LEU A 134 -1.32 -10.99 10.88
CA LEU A 134 0.04 -11.38 10.50
C LEU A 134 0.56 -12.54 11.37
N ALA A 135 0.30 -12.49 12.68
CA ALA A 135 0.68 -13.56 13.60
C ALA A 135 -0.10 -14.87 13.30
N ALA A 136 -1.41 -14.78 13.12
CA ALA A 136 -2.26 -15.94 12.83
C ALA A 136 -1.87 -16.59 11.50
N MET A 137 -1.70 -15.81 10.43
CA MET A 137 -1.24 -16.31 9.13
C MET A 137 0.17 -16.87 9.20
N GLY A 138 1.08 -16.22 9.93
CA GLY A 138 2.45 -16.70 10.13
C GLY A 138 2.48 -18.06 10.82
N PHE A 139 1.60 -18.29 11.81
CA PHE A 139 1.48 -19.57 12.49
C PHE A 139 0.91 -20.66 11.58
N ILE A 140 -0.18 -20.38 10.86
CA ILE A 140 -0.85 -21.34 9.96
C ILE A 140 0.04 -21.69 8.75
N ALA A 141 0.86 -20.75 8.29
CA ALA A 141 1.74 -20.93 7.13
C ALA A 141 3.05 -21.68 7.44
N ARG A 142 3.36 -21.97 8.72
CA ARG A 142 4.58 -22.72 9.10
C ARG A 142 4.83 -24.00 8.28
N PRO A 143 3.90 -24.97 8.19
CA PRO A 143 4.11 -26.17 7.40
C PRO A 143 4.37 -25.85 5.92
N TYR A 144 3.74 -24.80 5.40
CA TYR A 144 3.95 -24.35 4.03
C TYR A 144 5.34 -23.75 3.79
N TYR A 145 5.86 -22.96 4.73
CA TYR A 145 7.24 -22.46 4.65
C TYR A 145 8.24 -23.62 4.71
N MET A 146 8.01 -24.58 5.59
CA MET A 146 8.83 -25.79 5.67
C MET A 146 8.79 -26.63 4.38
N ALA A 147 7.67 -26.63 3.65
CA ALA A 147 7.56 -27.27 2.34
C ALA A 147 8.32 -26.50 1.25
N ARG A 148 8.34 -25.17 1.29
CA ARG A 148 9.16 -24.34 0.38
C ARG A 148 10.65 -24.63 0.55
N ASP A 149 11.12 -24.75 1.79
CA ASP A 149 12.54 -25.03 2.05
C ASP A 149 12.93 -26.48 1.67
N ALA A 150 11.96 -27.40 1.74
CA ALA A 150 12.13 -28.79 1.32
C ALA A 150 12.00 -29.01 -0.20
N THR A 151 11.96 -27.97 -1.05
CA THR A 151 11.77 -28.12 -2.50
C THR A 151 12.90 -28.91 -3.19
N GLN A 152 14.03 -29.16 -2.54
CA GLN A 152 15.13 -30.02 -3.05
C GLN A 152 15.10 -31.45 -2.48
N GLN A 153 14.21 -31.74 -1.53
CA GLN A 153 14.10 -33.05 -0.90
C GLN A 153 13.34 -34.05 -1.81
N PRO A 154 13.45 -35.37 -1.53
CA PRO A 154 12.68 -36.41 -2.19
C PRO A 154 11.16 -36.15 -2.18
N ASP A 155 10.44 -36.72 -3.16
CA ASP A 155 9.01 -36.44 -3.38
C ASP A 155 8.12 -36.91 -2.21
N ASP A 156 8.49 -38.00 -1.54
CA ASP A 156 7.82 -38.54 -0.36
C ASP A 156 7.87 -37.57 0.82
N VAL A 157 9.04 -37.01 1.12
CA VAL A 157 9.22 -36.03 2.20
C VAL A 157 8.50 -34.72 1.89
N LEU A 158 8.47 -34.32 0.62
CA LEU A 158 7.75 -33.12 0.19
C LEU A 158 6.23 -33.31 0.25
N ALA A 159 5.72 -34.48 -0.15
CA ALA A 159 4.30 -34.81 -0.08
C ALA A 159 3.79 -34.75 1.36
N GLU A 160 4.51 -35.37 2.29
CA GLU A 160 4.16 -35.40 3.72
C GLU A 160 4.00 -33.99 4.31
N ARG A 161 4.91 -33.06 3.95
CA ARG A 161 4.83 -31.66 4.41
C ARG A 161 3.66 -30.90 3.80
N LEU A 162 3.32 -31.18 2.55
CA LEU A 162 2.18 -30.54 1.87
C LEU A 162 0.84 -30.98 2.46
N HIS A 163 0.71 -32.24 2.87
CA HIS A 163 -0.51 -32.76 3.53
C HIS A 163 -0.89 -32.00 4.81
N HIS A 164 0.09 -31.41 5.50
CA HIS A 164 -0.11 -30.63 6.71
C HIS A 164 -0.55 -29.18 6.44
N THR A 165 -0.63 -28.75 5.18
CA THR A 165 -1.01 -27.38 4.84
C THR A 165 -2.53 -27.19 4.98
N ARG A 166 -2.95 -26.10 5.63
CA ARG A 166 -4.38 -25.74 5.82
C ARG A 166 -4.73 -24.41 5.12
N PRO A 167 -4.87 -24.37 3.79
CA PRO A 167 -4.97 -23.10 3.05
C PRO A 167 -6.31 -22.39 3.28
N LEU A 168 -7.41 -23.14 3.49
CA LEU A 168 -8.76 -22.54 3.63
C LEU A 168 -8.87 -21.69 4.90
N ALA A 169 -8.25 -22.12 6.00
CA ALA A 169 -8.25 -21.35 7.24
C ALA A 169 -7.55 -20.00 7.05
N ALA A 170 -6.42 -19.98 6.35
CA ALA A 170 -5.69 -18.75 6.04
C ALA A 170 -6.50 -17.79 5.14
N ILE A 171 -7.26 -18.32 4.17
CA ILE A 171 -8.11 -17.51 3.28
C ILE A 171 -9.20 -16.79 4.09
N TRP A 172 -9.93 -17.51 4.94
CA TRP A 172 -11.00 -16.91 5.73
C TRP A 172 -10.49 -15.83 6.68
N ILE A 173 -9.37 -16.08 7.36
CA ILE A 173 -8.72 -15.09 8.22
C ILE A 173 -8.29 -13.86 7.41
N GLY A 174 -7.73 -14.07 6.22
CA GLY A 174 -7.29 -12.98 5.34
C GLY A 174 -8.45 -12.12 4.84
N VAL A 175 -9.52 -12.73 4.35
CA VAL A 175 -10.71 -12.02 3.84
C VAL A 175 -11.39 -11.24 4.96
N LEU A 176 -11.66 -11.88 6.10
CA LEU A 176 -12.32 -11.24 7.22
C LEU A 176 -11.47 -10.10 7.81
N GLY A 177 -10.17 -10.35 7.96
CA GLY A 177 -9.21 -9.38 8.44
C GLY A 177 -9.07 -8.16 7.52
N LEU A 178 -8.97 -8.39 6.21
CA LEU A 178 -8.89 -7.32 5.22
C LEU A 178 -10.18 -6.48 5.19
N ALA A 179 -11.34 -7.12 5.23
CA ALA A 179 -12.63 -6.43 5.28
C ALA A 179 -12.74 -5.53 6.52
N ALA A 180 -12.33 -6.03 7.69
CA ALA A 180 -12.26 -5.25 8.91
C ALA A 180 -11.30 -4.05 8.78
N LEU A 181 -10.08 -4.25 8.26
CA LEU A 181 -9.11 -3.16 8.07
C LEU A 181 -9.64 -2.08 7.11
N ILE A 182 -10.27 -2.47 6.00
CA ILE A 182 -10.86 -1.51 5.05
C ILE A 182 -12.00 -0.74 5.75
N PHE A 183 -12.88 -1.42 6.47
CA PHE A 183 -13.96 -0.79 7.22
C PHE A 183 -13.43 0.28 8.19
N LEU A 184 -12.42 -0.06 9.00
CA LEU A 184 -11.82 0.88 9.95
C LEU A 184 -11.19 2.11 9.26
N MET A 185 -10.49 1.88 8.14
CA MET A 185 -9.79 2.95 7.41
C MET A 185 -10.76 3.89 6.67
N VAL A 186 -11.92 3.37 6.24
CA VAL A 186 -12.93 4.15 5.51
C VAL A 186 -13.83 4.92 6.46
N PHE A 187 -14.44 4.23 7.44
CA PHE A 187 -15.48 4.82 8.27
C PHE A 187 -14.95 5.57 9.49
N LYS A 188 -13.75 5.20 9.99
CA LYS A 188 -13.08 5.86 11.13
C LYS A 188 -14.04 6.18 12.30
N PRO A 189 -14.75 5.17 12.84
CA PRO A 189 -15.94 5.39 13.67
C PRO A 189 -15.68 6.04 15.05
N PHE A 190 -14.43 6.13 15.52
CA PHE A 190 -14.06 6.71 16.82
C PHE A 190 -12.62 7.27 16.80
#